data_AF-A0A120AH94-F1
#
_entry.id   AF-A0A120AH94-F1
#
_cell.length_a   1.000
_cell.length_b   1.000
_cell.length_c   1.000
_cell.angle_alpha   90.00
_cell.angle_beta   90.00
_cell.angle_gamma   90.00
#
_symmetry.space_group_name_H-M   'P 1'
#
loop_
_entity.id
_entity.type
_entity.pdbx_description
1 polymer ?
#
loop_
_entity_poly.entity_id
_entity_poly.type
_entity_poly.pdbx_seq_one_letter_code
_entity_poly.pdbx_strand_id
1 'polypeptide(L)'
;MTRPPLPEELFRLERQQELAADVEPFGRDLAERVASGLQAGWVLAYGHRDYCGMGLYWRDGRFCYAEIYDGRPDEPALRVFDERGAFVEWFARQSTASLARLDDPKPFFRGNQVIARWRVLEFVKQADAGPPAYPQLPPD
;
A
#
# COMPACT_ATOMS: atom_id res chain seq x y z
N MET A 1 31.30 -16.70 -5.17
CA MET A 1 31.14 -16.00 -6.47
C MET A 1 29.79 -15.31 -6.43
N THR A 2 29.76 -13.98 -6.40
CA THR A 2 28.53 -13.19 -6.48
C THR A 2 28.06 -13.15 -7.93
N ARG A 3 26.80 -13.52 -8.16
CA ARG A 3 26.17 -13.40 -9.47
C ARG A 3 26.24 -11.92 -9.89
N PRO A 4 26.73 -11.58 -11.10
CA PRO A 4 26.70 -10.20 -11.55
C PRO A 4 25.25 -9.69 -11.52
N PRO A 5 25.02 -8.41 -11.20
CA PRO A 5 23.67 -7.86 -11.18
C PRO A 5 23.05 -8.03 -12.58
N LEU A 6 21.80 -8.47 -12.60
CA LEU A 6 21.05 -8.57 -13.84
C LEU A 6 20.90 -7.18 -14.47
N PRO A 7 20.82 -7.08 -15.80
CA PRO A 7 20.28 -5.91 -16.47
C PRO A 7 19.00 -5.43 -15.79
N GLU A 8 18.84 -4.11 -15.64
CA GLU A 8 17.75 -3.50 -14.87
C GLU A 8 16.35 -4.01 -15.27
N GLU A 9 16.14 -4.21 -16.58
CA GLU A 9 14.90 -4.77 -17.13
C GLU A 9 14.62 -6.20 -16.64
N LEU A 10 15.65 -7.05 -16.56
CA LEU A 10 15.49 -8.42 -16.06
C LEU A 10 15.19 -8.44 -14.56
N PHE A 11 15.83 -7.56 -13.78
CA PHE A 11 15.52 -7.41 -12.36
C PHE A 11 14.08 -6.91 -12.13
N ARG A 12 13.61 -5.96 -12.96
CA ARG A 12 12.21 -5.52 -12.93
C ARG A 12 11.25 -6.65 -13.26
N LEU A 13 11.53 -7.47 -14.26
CA LEU A 13 10.71 -8.62 -14.63
C LEU A 13 10.68 -9.69 -13.53
N GLU A 14 11.83 -10.07 -12.95
CA GLU A 14 11.89 -11.03 -11.84
C GLU A 14 11.03 -10.53 -10.66
N ARG A 15 11.18 -9.26 -10.27
CA ARG A 15 10.34 -8.66 -9.22
C ARG A 15 8.84 -8.70 -9.57
N GLN A 16 8.48 -8.33 -10.80
CA GLN A 16 7.07 -8.36 -11.21
C GLN A 16 6.50 -9.78 -11.20
N GLN A 17 7.29 -10.80 -11.54
CA GLN A 17 6.89 -12.20 -11.43
C GLN A 17 6.68 -12.63 -9.97
N GLU A 18 7.56 -12.23 -9.05
CA GLU A 18 7.40 -12.47 -7.61
C GLU A 18 6.12 -11.84 -7.08
N LEU A 19 5.85 -10.58 -7.45
CA LEU A 19 4.62 -9.89 -7.07
C LEU A 19 3.38 -10.57 -7.66
N ALA A 20 3.45 -11.01 -8.92
CA ALA A 20 2.36 -11.72 -9.59
C ALA A 20 2.05 -13.08 -8.95
N ALA A 21 3.05 -13.74 -8.35
CA ALA A 21 2.90 -15.04 -7.71
C ALA A 21 2.24 -14.96 -6.32
N ASP A 22 2.35 -13.83 -5.61
CA ASP A 22 1.73 -13.63 -4.30
C ASP A 22 0.25 -13.22 -4.46
N VAL A 23 -0.57 -14.24 -4.75
CA VAL A 23 -2.01 -14.12 -4.99
C VAL A 23 -2.87 -14.38 -3.75
N GLU A 24 -2.26 -14.78 -2.63
CA GLU A 24 -2.99 -15.10 -1.40
C GLU A 24 -3.72 -13.85 -0.88
N PRO A 25 -5.05 -13.88 -0.67
CA PRO A 25 -5.77 -12.75 -0.12
C PRO A 25 -5.27 -12.36 1.28
N PHE A 26 -5.27 -11.07 1.61
CA PHE A 26 -4.87 -10.60 2.94
C PHE A 26 -5.79 -11.15 4.03
N GLY A 27 -7.06 -11.38 3.71
CA GLY A 27 -8.05 -11.91 4.63
C GLY A 27 -8.59 -10.86 5.60
N ARG A 28 -9.68 -11.22 6.28
CA ARG A 28 -10.46 -10.30 7.10
C ARG A 28 -9.66 -9.76 8.30
N ASP A 29 -8.91 -10.62 8.98
CA ASP A 29 -8.20 -10.25 10.20
C ASP A 29 -7.13 -9.18 9.95
N LEU A 30 -6.35 -9.32 8.87
CA LEU A 30 -5.39 -8.29 8.48
C LEU A 30 -6.11 -7.01 8.05
N ALA A 31 -7.21 -7.11 7.29
CA ALA A 31 -7.96 -5.94 6.84
C ALA A 31 -8.55 -5.14 8.00
N GLU A 32 -9.09 -5.80 9.03
CA GLU A 32 -9.60 -5.15 10.24
C GLU A 32 -8.48 -4.44 11.02
N ARG A 33 -7.31 -5.08 11.16
CA ARG A 33 -6.14 -4.47 11.82
C ARG A 33 -5.61 -3.27 11.04
N VAL A 34 -5.57 -3.37 9.71
CA VAL A 34 -5.23 -2.23 8.84
C VAL A 34 -6.22 -1.10 9.06
N ALA A 35 -7.53 -1.38 9.00
CA ALA A 35 -8.56 -0.36 9.19
C ALA A 35 -8.42 0.36 10.55
N SER A 36 -8.17 -0.40 11.63
CA SER A 36 -7.94 0.16 12.96
C SER A 36 -6.69 1.04 13.01
N GLY A 37 -5.58 0.61 12.41
CA GLY A 37 -4.36 1.40 12.33
C GLY A 37 -4.58 2.72 11.58
N LEU A 38 -5.28 2.68 10.45
CA LEU A 38 -5.59 3.87 9.66
C LEU A 38 -6.44 4.86 10.46
N GLN A 39 -7.49 4.39 11.13
CA GLN A 39 -8.34 5.23 11.99
C GLN A 39 -7.60 5.78 13.23
N ALA A 40 -6.56 5.09 13.71
CA ALA A 40 -5.68 5.59 14.76
C ALA A 40 -4.68 6.66 14.28
N GLY A 41 -4.71 7.01 12.99
CA GLY A 41 -3.87 8.05 12.39
C GLY A 41 -2.60 7.54 11.71
N TRP A 42 -2.40 6.22 11.61
CA TRP A 42 -1.33 5.67 10.80
C TRP A 42 -1.64 5.80 9.31
N VAL A 43 -0.59 5.88 8.49
CA VAL A 43 -0.68 5.86 7.03
C VAL A 43 0.14 4.70 6.53
N LEU A 44 -0.45 3.87 5.67
CA LEU A 44 0.29 2.83 4.96
C LEU A 44 0.79 3.44 3.65
N ALA A 45 1.98 4.04 3.67
CA ALA A 45 2.62 4.62 2.50
C ALA A 45 4.15 4.60 2.66
N TYR A 46 4.89 4.88 1.58
CA TYR A 46 6.26 5.36 1.73
C TYR A 46 6.23 6.88 1.83
N GLY A 47 7.27 7.46 2.44
CA GLY A 47 7.46 8.90 2.53
C GLY A 47 8.87 9.28 2.10
N HIS A 48 9.02 9.74 0.87
CA HIS A 48 10.25 10.32 0.35
C HIS A 48 9.92 11.30 -0.78
N ARG A 49 10.95 11.93 -1.36
CA ARG A 49 10.79 12.83 -2.49
C ARG A 49 10.29 12.05 -3.72
N ASP A 50 9.52 12.73 -4.56
CA ASP A 50 8.92 12.23 -5.79
C ASP A 50 7.88 11.11 -5.55
N TYR A 51 7.64 10.24 -6.53
CA TYR A 51 6.65 9.16 -6.44
C TYR A 51 6.99 8.16 -5.34
N CYS A 52 6.06 7.95 -4.41
CA CYS A 52 6.17 7.07 -3.25
C CYS A 52 5.34 5.78 -3.39
N GLY A 53 4.73 5.54 -4.56
CA GLY A 53 3.92 4.34 -4.76
C GLY A 53 2.45 4.50 -4.42
N MET A 54 1.85 3.38 -4.03
CA MET A 54 0.47 3.30 -3.56
C MET A 54 0.39 3.37 -2.05
N GLY A 55 -0.65 4.02 -1.53
CA GLY A 55 -0.88 4.09 -0.09
C GLY A 55 -2.35 4.04 0.33
N LEU A 56 -2.53 3.79 1.62
CA LEU A 56 -3.81 3.83 2.31
C LEU A 56 -3.75 4.81 3.47
N TYR A 57 -4.81 5.59 3.63
CA TYR A 57 -4.95 6.55 4.71
C TYR A 57 -6.43 6.70 5.10
N TRP A 58 -6.65 7.22 6.30
CA TRP A 58 -7.97 7.62 6.76
C TRP A 58 -8.01 9.15 6.91
N ARG A 59 -9.03 9.78 6.33
CA ARG A 59 -9.24 11.23 6.38
C ARG A 59 -10.74 11.52 6.29
N ASP A 60 -11.21 12.48 7.08
CA ASP A 60 -12.61 12.92 7.10
C ASP A 60 -13.65 11.80 7.22
N GLY A 61 -13.37 10.80 8.07
CA GLY A 61 -14.27 9.67 8.26
C GLY A 61 -14.14 8.55 7.22
N ARG A 62 -13.34 8.75 6.16
CA ARG A 62 -13.27 7.85 5.00
C ARG A 62 -11.93 7.14 4.90
N PHE A 63 -11.95 5.94 4.33
CA PHE A 63 -10.74 5.21 3.94
C PHE A 63 -10.42 5.52 2.48
N CYS A 64 -9.16 5.84 2.20
CA CYS A 64 -8.73 6.26 0.88
C CYS A 64 -7.56 5.39 0.40
N TYR A 65 -7.58 5.05 -0.89
CA TYR A 65 -6.50 4.40 -1.62
C TYR A 65 -6.07 5.31 -2.77
N ALA A 66 -4.81 5.74 -2.76
CA ALA A 66 -4.29 6.73 -3.70
C ALA A 66 -2.82 6.49 -4.07
N GLU A 67 -2.37 7.16 -5.12
CA GLU A 67 -0.94 7.37 -5.35
C GLU A 67 -0.40 8.32 -4.28
N ILE A 68 0.88 8.20 -3.95
CA ILE A 68 1.56 9.04 -2.95
C ILE A 68 2.73 9.74 -3.64
N TYR A 69 2.85 11.05 -3.46
CA TYR A 69 3.98 11.86 -3.93
C TYR A 69 4.48 12.75 -2.81
N ASP A 70 5.80 12.85 -2.66
CA ASP A 70 6.44 13.66 -1.61
C ASP A 70 5.89 13.36 -0.19
N GLY A 71 5.55 12.10 0.05
CA GLY A 71 4.93 11.63 1.30
C GLY A 71 3.48 12.06 1.52
N ARG A 72 2.79 12.58 0.49
CA ARG A 72 1.40 13.05 0.55
C ARG A 72 0.52 12.28 -0.43
N PRO A 73 -0.75 12.01 -0.07
CA PRO A 73 -1.71 11.48 -1.03
C PRO A 73 -1.90 12.43 -2.22
N ASP A 74 -1.89 11.86 -3.42
CA ASP A 74 -2.38 12.56 -4.61
C ASP A 74 -3.90 12.57 -4.60
N GLU A 75 -4.49 13.72 -4.93
CA GLU A 75 -5.94 13.91 -4.94
C GLU A 75 -6.46 14.14 -6.37
N PRO A 76 -7.60 13.53 -6.75
CA PRO A 76 -8.47 12.70 -5.92
C PRO A 76 -7.94 11.27 -5.74
N ALA A 77 -8.29 10.66 -4.60
CA ALA A 77 -7.98 9.26 -4.34
C ALA A 77 -8.61 8.33 -5.41
N LEU A 78 -7.91 7.26 -5.76
CA LEU A 78 -8.35 6.27 -6.75
C LEU A 78 -9.55 5.46 -6.26
N ARG A 79 -9.63 5.20 -4.95
CA ARG A 79 -10.82 4.62 -4.30
C ARG A 79 -11.04 5.27 -2.93
N VAL A 80 -12.31 5.44 -2.60
CA VAL A 80 -12.76 6.00 -1.33
C VAL A 80 -13.87 5.11 -0.77
N PHE A 81 -13.84 4.86 0.53
CA PHE A 81 -14.84 4.07 1.24
C PHE A 81 -15.37 4.88 2.41
N ASP A 82 -16.67 5.18 2.40
CA ASP A 82 -17.35 5.91 3.48
C ASP A 82 -17.53 5.05 4.74
N GLU A 83 -17.53 3.73 4.58
CA GLU A 83 -17.76 2.79 5.66
C GLU A 83 -16.59 1.83 5.86
N ARG A 84 -16.24 1.60 7.12
CA ARG A 84 -15.21 0.62 7.53
C ARG A 84 -15.50 -0.77 6.96
N GLY A 85 -16.75 -1.22 7.00
CA GLY A 85 -17.15 -2.53 6.49
C GLY A 85 -16.82 -2.71 5.01
N ALA A 86 -17.13 -1.69 4.19
CA ALA A 86 -16.83 -1.70 2.76
C ALA A 86 -15.32 -1.72 2.48
N PHE A 87 -14.54 -0.93 3.22
CA PHE A 87 -13.08 -0.95 3.13
C PHE A 87 -12.51 -2.33 3.51
N VAL A 88 -12.95 -2.90 4.64
CA VAL A 88 -12.47 -4.20 5.13
C VAL A 88 -12.82 -5.31 4.15
N GLU A 89 -14.05 -5.34 3.61
CA GLU A 89 -14.47 -6.33 2.63
C GLU A 89 -13.63 -6.25 1.35
N TRP A 90 -13.41 -5.03 0.84
CA TRP A 90 -12.57 -4.82 -0.33
C TRP A 90 -11.12 -5.25 -0.07
N PHE A 91 -10.51 -4.75 1.01
CA PHE A 91 -9.10 -4.97 1.31
C PHE A 91 -8.79 -6.44 1.65
N ALA A 92 -9.70 -7.13 2.34
CA ALA A 92 -9.56 -8.55 2.67
C ALA A 92 -9.46 -9.45 1.43
N ARG A 93 -10.07 -9.02 0.30
CA ARG A 93 -10.01 -9.73 -0.99
C ARG A 93 -8.78 -9.37 -1.82
N GLN A 94 -8.03 -8.35 -1.43
CA GLN A 94 -6.80 -7.99 -2.12
C GLN A 94 -5.65 -8.92 -1.72
N SER A 95 -4.68 -9.04 -2.60
CA SER A 95 -3.38 -9.67 -2.44
C SER A 95 -2.28 -8.74 -2.95
N THR A 96 -1.02 -9.11 -2.72
CA THR A 96 0.14 -8.40 -3.31
C THR A 96 -0.02 -8.28 -4.82
N ALA A 97 -0.37 -9.37 -5.52
CA ALA A 97 -0.57 -9.39 -6.96
C ALA A 97 -1.65 -8.41 -7.42
N SER A 98 -2.81 -8.40 -6.75
CA SER A 98 -3.93 -7.52 -7.13
C SER A 98 -3.64 -6.03 -6.94
N LEU A 99 -2.77 -5.67 -5.98
CA LEU A 99 -2.36 -4.29 -5.71
C LEU A 99 -1.04 -3.93 -6.39
N ALA A 100 -0.43 -4.85 -7.15
CA ALA A 100 0.87 -4.64 -7.76
C ALA A 100 0.82 -3.77 -9.04
N ARG A 101 -0.38 -3.41 -9.53
CA ARG A 101 -0.58 -2.59 -10.76
C ARG A 101 0.15 -3.14 -11.98
N LEU A 102 0.28 -4.46 -12.09
CA LEU A 102 1.08 -5.09 -13.15
C LEU A 102 0.52 -4.82 -14.56
N ASP A 103 -0.78 -4.53 -14.67
CA ASP A 103 -1.46 -4.21 -15.92
C ASP A 103 -1.48 -2.69 -16.24
N ASP A 104 -0.77 -1.85 -15.49
CA ASP A 104 -0.78 -0.40 -15.71
C ASP A 104 -0.25 -0.05 -17.13
N PRO A 105 -0.88 0.84 -17.90
CA PRO A 105 -0.40 1.20 -19.23
C PRO A 105 1.02 1.80 -19.21
N LYS A 106 1.44 2.45 -18.13
CA LYS A 106 2.78 3.00 -17.98
C LYS A 106 3.67 2.01 -17.22
N PRO A 107 4.76 1.49 -17.85
CA PRO A 107 5.66 0.53 -17.20
C PRO A 107 6.26 1.00 -15.88
N PHE A 108 6.42 2.32 -15.72
CA PHE A 108 6.91 2.95 -14.49
C PHE A 108 6.11 2.58 -13.23
N PHE A 109 4.79 2.36 -13.35
CA PHE A 109 3.94 2.06 -12.19
C PHE A 109 3.85 0.56 -11.85
N ARG A 110 4.20 -0.31 -12.80
CA ARG A 110 4.04 -1.77 -12.65
C ARG A 110 4.99 -2.34 -11.61
N GLY A 111 4.44 -2.80 -10.49
CA GLY A 111 5.22 -3.36 -9.38
C GLY A 111 6.07 -2.30 -8.64
N ASN A 112 5.82 -1.02 -8.89
CA ASN A 112 6.60 0.06 -8.30
C ASN A 112 5.95 0.53 -6.98
N GLN A 113 6.64 0.24 -5.87
CA GLN A 113 6.28 0.70 -4.53
C GLN A 113 4.82 0.40 -4.13
N VAL A 114 4.44 -0.85 -4.37
CA VAL A 114 3.08 -1.36 -4.20
C VAL A 114 2.78 -1.73 -2.75
N ILE A 115 1.51 -1.96 -2.42
CA ILE A 115 1.09 -2.49 -1.11
C ILE A 115 1.23 -4.01 -1.14
N ALA A 116 2.43 -4.50 -0.83
CA ALA A 116 2.71 -5.94 -0.71
C ALA A 116 2.42 -6.46 0.70
N ARG A 117 2.19 -7.77 0.84
CA ARG A 117 1.87 -8.45 2.11
C ARG A 117 2.84 -8.09 3.23
N TRP A 118 4.15 -8.10 2.96
CA TRP A 118 5.14 -7.76 3.97
C TRP A 118 4.99 -6.32 4.50
N ARG A 119 4.58 -5.36 3.67
CA ARG A 119 4.28 -3.98 4.09
C ARG A 119 3.02 -3.92 4.95
N VAL A 120 2.00 -4.71 4.59
CA VAL A 120 0.79 -4.84 5.40
C VAL A 120 1.11 -5.39 6.78
N LEU A 121 1.95 -6.43 6.86
CA LEU A 121 2.39 -7.00 8.13
C LEU A 121 3.23 -6.03 8.96
N GLU A 122 4.13 -5.27 8.32
CA GLU A 122 4.92 -4.25 8.99
C GLU A 122 4.05 -3.11 9.54
N PHE A 123 3.13 -2.60 8.71
CA PHE A 123 2.15 -1.59 9.12
C PHE A 123 1.35 -2.05 10.33
N VAL A 124 0.81 -3.26 10.28
CA VAL A 124 0.00 -3.81 11.37
C VAL A 124 0.83 -3.98 12.65
N LYS A 125 2.08 -4.43 12.54
CA LYS A 125 2.99 -4.52 13.68
C LYS A 125 3.24 -3.15 14.33
N GLN A 126 3.39 -2.09 13.54
CA GLN A 126 3.55 -0.73 14.05
C GLN A 126 2.26 -0.22 14.69
N ALA A 127 1.11 -0.43 14.02
CA ALA A 127 -0.19 0.01 14.49
C ALA A 127 -0.61 -0.66 15.81
N ASP A 128 -0.31 -1.95 15.96
CA ASP A 128 -0.60 -2.69 17.20
C ASP A 128 0.28 -2.26 18.38
N ALA A 129 1.40 -1.58 18.12
CA ALA A 129 2.25 -1.02 19.17
C ALA A 129 1.67 0.28 19.77
N GLY A 130 0.65 0.87 19.14
CA GLY A 130 -0.01 2.10 19.58
C GLY A 130 -0.20 3.12 18.46
N PRO A 131 -0.83 4.28 18.75
CA PRO A 131 -0.97 5.36 17.78
C PRO A 131 0.40 5.97 17.41
N PRO A 132 0.52 6.63 16.24
CA PRO A 132 1.77 7.27 15.88
C PRO A 132 2.06 8.45 16.81
N ALA A 133 3.34 8.71 17.07
CA ALA A 133 3.78 9.81 17.95
C ALA A 133 3.43 11.21 17.40
N TYR A 134 3.26 11.31 16.07
CA TYR A 134 2.89 12.53 15.36
C TYR A 134 1.90 12.20 14.24
N PRO A 135 1.03 13.15 13.85
CA PRO A 135 0.19 12.98 12.65
C PRO A 135 1.05 12.60 11.43
N GLN A 136 0.70 11.51 10.78
CA GLN A 136 1.41 11.00 9.59
C GLN A 136 0.99 11.73 8.31
N LEU A 137 -0.17 12.39 8.34
CA LEU A 137 -0.59 13.34 7.31
C LEU A 137 -0.58 14.75 7.89
N PRO A 138 -0.18 15.77 7.11
CA PRO A 138 -0.39 17.15 7.49
C PRO A 138 -1.90 17.43 7.65
N PRO A 139 -2.28 18.37 8.55
CA PRO A 139 -3.63 18.94 8.54
C PRO A 139 -3.86 19.64 7.20
N ASP A 140 -5.12 19.68 6.79
CA ASP A 140 -5.54 20.38 5.57
C ASP A 140 -5.37 21.91 5.67
#